data_AF-A0A817Q3Q5-F1
#
_entry.id   AF-A0A817Q3Q5-F1
#
_cell.length_a   1.000
_cell.length_b   1.000
_cell.length_c   1.000
_cell.angle_alpha   90.00
_cell.angle_beta   90.00
_cell.angle_gamma   90.00
#
_symmetry.space_group_name_H-M   'P 1'
#
loop_
_entity.id
_entity.type
_entity.pdbx_description
1 polymer ?
#
loop_
_entity_poly.entity_id
_entity_poly.type
_entity_poly.pdbx_seq_one_letter_code
_entity_poly.pdbx_strand_id
1 'polypeptide(L)'
;MDFYQDQVHMITVYIEEAHAADEWPIGSRICYNQPKSDHDRIRIANDFIKATEYRILLLIDPVSKNNPFSQVYSPWPIRFYVIDHMKKLSYIAQPIQGSFPLELIKNALDEAIQKYQ
;
A
#
# COMPACT_ATOMS: atom_id res chain seq x y z
N MET A 1 15.26 -3.98 0.89
CA MET A 1 14.23 -5.03 0.91
C MET A 1 14.84 -6.42 1.00
N ASP A 2 16.05 -6.62 0.48
CA ASP A 2 16.76 -7.91 0.49
C ASP A 2 16.97 -8.50 1.90
N PHE A 3 17.03 -7.66 2.95
CA PHE A 3 17.20 -8.11 4.34
C PHE A 3 16.08 -9.01 4.89
N TYR A 4 14.87 -8.97 4.32
CA TYR A 4 13.70 -9.71 4.82
C TYR A 4 13.12 -10.71 3.81
N GLN A 5 13.72 -10.85 2.62
CA GLN A 5 13.12 -11.59 1.49
C GLN A 5 12.74 -13.04 1.83
N ASP A 6 13.53 -13.72 2.67
CA ASP A 6 13.27 -15.12 3.04
C ASP A 6 12.39 -15.27 4.29
N GLN A 7 12.03 -14.16 4.96
CA GLN A 7 11.34 -14.17 6.24
C GLN A 7 9.95 -13.53 6.19
N VAL A 8 9.71 -12.63 5.22
CA VAL A 8 8.48 -11.84 5.15
C VAL A 8 7.96 -11.80 3.73
N HIS A 9 6.66 -12.06 3.57
CA HIS A 9 5.96 -11.78 2.33
C HIS A 9 5.51 -10.32 2.30
N MET A 10 6.01 -9.57 1.33
CA MET A 10 5.57 -8.19 1.08
C MET A 10 4.54 -8.16 -0.04
N ILE A 11 3.42 -7.47 0.22
CA ILE A 11 2.33 -7.28 -0.74
C ILE A 11 1.90 -5.82 -0.66
N THR A 12 1.61 -5.23 -1.81
CA THR A 12 1.07 -3.89 -1.95
C THR A 12 -0.32 -3.99 -2.55
N VAL A 13 -1.26 -3.21 -2.02
CA VAL A 13 -2.60 -3.06 -2.62
C VAL A 13 -2.70 -1.64 -3.15
N TYR A 14 -2.87 -1.50 -4.45
CA TYR A 14 -3.11 -0.22 -5.10
C TYR A 14 -4.57 0.19 -4.91
N ILE A 15 -4.78 1.35 -4.32
CA ILE A 15 -6.08 1.87 -3.89
C ILE A 15 -6.48 3.12 -4.72
N GLU A 16 -7.34 3.95 -4.15
CA GLU A 16 -7.80 5.22 -4.71
C GLU A 16 -6.67 6.26 -4.77
N GLU A 17 -6.68 7.13 -5.80
CA GLU A 17 -5.68 8.18 -5.93
C GLU A 17 -5.88 9.23 -4.82
N ALA A 18 -4.83 9.51 -4.05
CA ALA A 18 -4.90 10.57 -3.05
C ALA A 18 -5.00 11.97 -3.67
N HIS A 19 -4.50 12.12 -4.90
CA HIS A 19 -4.41 13.39 -5.62
C HIS A 19 -4.97 13.27 -7.05
N ALA A 20 -6.18 12.71 -7.17
CA ALA A 20 -6.88 12.63 -8.44
C ALA A 20 -7.07 14.03 -9.05
N ALA A 21 -6.85 14.14 -10.36
CA ALA A 21 -6.90 15.41 -11.08
C ALA A 21 -8.30 16.05 -11.10
N ASP A 22 -9.35 15.23 -11.04
CA ASP A 22 -10.76 15.62 -11.00
C ASP A 22 -11.30 15.81 -9.56
N GLU A 23 -10.47 15.65 -8.53
CA GLU A 23 -10.89 15.78 -7.12
C GLU A 23 -9.98 16.73 -6.32
N TRP A 24 -8.70 16.39 -6.13
CA TRP A 24 -7.73 17.19 -5.38
C TRP A 24 -6.33 17.12 -6.03
N PRO A 25 -6.09 17.83 -7.14
CA PRO A 25 -4.82 17.76 -7.85
C PRO A 25 -3.67 18.36 -7.03
N ILE A 26 -2.53 17.65 -6.96
CA ILE A 26 -1.27 18.18 -6.46
C ILE A 26 -0.19 18.04 -7.55
N GLY A 27 0.34 19.17 -7.98
CA GLY A 27 1.35 19.23 -9.05
C GLY A 27 0.76 18.92 -10.44
N SER A 28 1.65 18.80 -11.43
CA SER A 28 1.28 18.64 -12.85
C SER A 28 1.93 17.44 -13.55
N ARG A 29 2.72 16.64 -12.81
CA ARG A 29 3.53 15.56 -13.40
C ARG A 29 2.82 14.22 -13.48
N ILE A 30 2.03 13.88 -12.45
CA ILE A 30 1.23 12.65 -12.40
C ILE A 30 -0.20 13.12 -12.12
N CYS A 31 -1.02 13.11 -13.16
CA CYS A 31 -2.38 13.65 -13.11
C CYS A 31 -3.32 12.62 -13.75
N TYR A 32 -3.83 11.72 -12.93
CA TYR A 32 -4.89 10.80 -13.33
C TYR A 32 -6.21 11.25 -12.71
N ASN A 33 -7.31 11.12 -13.45
CA ASN A 33 -8.64 11.19 -12.84
C ASN A 33 -8.84 9.96 -11.96
N GLN A 34 -9.74 10.07 -10.98
CA GLN A 34 -10.06 8.97 -10.09
C GLN A 34 -10.61 7.77 -10.90
N PRO A 35 -10.04 6.56 -10.77
CA PRO A 35 -10.49 5.39 -11.52
C PRO A 35 -11.96 5.08 -11.27
N LYS A 36 -12.74 4.91 -12.35
CA LYS A 36 -14.16 4.54 -12.29
C LYS A 36 -14.41 3.07 -12.65
N SER A 37 -13.35 2.33 -13.00
CA SER A 37 -13.39 0.91 -13.32
C SER A 37 -12.09 0.21 -12.90
N ASP A 38 -12.15 -1.13 -12.78
CA ASP A 38 -10.96 -1.95 -12.50
C ASP A 38 -9.90 -1.79 -13.59
N HIS A 39 -10.34 -1.70 -14.85
CA HIS A 39 -9.44 -1.51 -15.99
C HIS A 39 -8.67 -0.18 -15.88
N ASP A 40 -9.33 0.90 -15.47
CA ASP A 40 -8.66 2.19 -15.26
C ASP A 40 -7.60 2.11 -14.16
N ARG A 41 -7.95 1.49 -13.02
CA ARG A 41 -7.01 1.36 -11.90
C ARG A 41 -5.83 0.46 -12.26
N ILE A 42 -6.07 -0.65 -12.97
CA ILE A 42 -5.01 -1.54 -13.48
C ILE A 42 -4.08 -0.78 -14.43
N ARG A 43 -4.62 0.05 -15.33
CA ARG A 43 -3.79 0.86 -16.24
C ARG A 43 -2.86 1.79 -15.48
N ILE A 44 -3.38 2.54 -14.50
CA ILE A 44 -2.57 3.47 -13.70
C ILE A 44 -1.52 2.73 -12.87
N ALA A 45 -1.90 1.64 -12.21
CA ALA A 45 -0.98 0.80 -11.46
C ALA A 45 0.15 0.25 -12.34
N ASN A 46 -0.16 -0.14 -13.59
CA ASN A 46 0.86 -0.57 -14.55
C ASN A 46 1.80 0.57 -14.97
N ASP A 47 1.29 1.79 -15.13
CA ASP A 47 2.14 2.96 -15.40
C ASP A 47 3.09 3.22 -14.22
N PHE A 48 2.59 3.11 -12.98
CA PHE A 48 3.43 3.17 -11.76
C PHE A 48 4.52 2.11 -11.75
N ILE A 49 4.19 0.85 -12.04
CA ILE A 49 5.17 -0.26 -12.09
C ILE A 49 6.26 0.05 -13.13
N LYS A 50 5.88 0.48 -14.34
CA LYS A 50 6.83 0.80 -15.41
C LYS A 50 7.72 1.99 -15.07
N ALA A 51 7.15 3.03 -14.44
CA ALA A 51 7.87 4.25 -14.12
C ALA A 51 8.86 4.08 -12.95
N THR A 52 8.61 3.14 -12.04
CA THR A 52 9.39 2.96 -10.80
C THR A 52 10.17 1.65 -10.74
N GLU A 53 10.00 0.78 -11.75
CA GLU A 53 10.50 -0.60 -11.74
C GLU A 53 10.08 -1.37 -10.48
N TYR A 54 8.84 -1.15 -10.02
CA TYR A 54 8.33 -1.70 -8.77
C TYR A 54 8.37 -3.24 -8.76
N ARG A 55 8.98 -3.83 -7.72
CA ARG A 55 9.24 -5.29 -7.65
C ARG A 55 8.41 -6.04 -6.62
N ILE A 56 7.70 -5.35 -5.73
CA ILE A 56 6.81 -6.02 -4.77
C ILE A 56 5.53 -6.44 -5.49
N LEU A 57 4.97 -7.59 -5.11
CA LEU A 57 3.67 -8.04 -5.59
C LEU A 57 2.61 -6.95 -5.36
N LEU A 58 2.04 -6.46 -6.45
CA LEU A 58 1.05 -5.40 -6.45
C LEU A 58 -0.32 -5.96 -6.83
N LEU A 59 -1.25 -5.91 -5.89
CA LEU A 59 -2.66 -6.21 -6.06
C LEU A 59 -3.46 -4.92 -6.28
N ILE A 60 -4.68 -5.05 -6.77
CA ILE A 60 -5.59 -3.92 -6.99
C ILE A 60 -6.79 -4.07 -6.04
N ASP A 61 -7.17 -2.99 -5.36
CA ASP A 61 -8.48 -2.92 -4.72
C ASP A 61 -9.55 -2.73 -5.80
N PRO A 62 -10.52 -3.64 -6.00
CA PRO A 62 -11.44 -3.55 -7.13
C PRO A 62 -12.46 -2.40 -6.96
N VAL A 63 -12.50 -1.49 -7.94
CA VAL A 63 -13.52 -0.45 -8.07
C VAL A 63 -14.89 -1.07 -8.27
N SER A 64 -14.97 -2.14 -9.07
CA SER A 64 -16.23 -2.85 -9.39
C SER A 64 -16.94 -3.42 -8.17
N LYS A 65 -16.22 -3.62 -7.06
CA LYS A 65 -16.74 -4.10 -5.78
C LYS A 65 -16.75 -3.02 -4.70
N ASN A 66 -16.67 -1.76 -5.10
CA ASN A 66 -16.69 -0.60 -4.21
C ASN A 66 -15.50 -0.56 -3.23
N ASN A 67 -14.28 -0.86 -3.67
CA ASN A 67 -13.05 -0.73 -2.86
C ASN A 67 -13.09 -1.51 -1.51
N PRO A 68 -13.33 -2.83 -1.51
CA PRO A 68 -13.50 -3.62 -0.29
C PRO A 68 -12.28 -3.57 0.63
N PHE A 69 -11.05 -3.47 0.11
CA PHE A 69 -9.87 -3.36 0.96
C PHE A 69 -9.85 -2.01 1.68
N SER A 70 -10.11 -0.92 0.97
CA SER A 70 -10.20 0.41 1.58
C SER A 70 -11.29 0.49 2.65
N GLN A 71 -12.46 -0.12 2.42
CA GLN A 71 -13.56 -0.15 3.40
C GLN A 71 -13.17 -0.87 4.71
N VAL A 72 -12.39 -1.94 4.63
CA VAL A 72 -12.03 -2.76 5.81
C VAL A 72 -10.83 -2.19 6.55
N TYR A 73 -9.82 -1.72 5.81
CA TYR A 73 -8.51 -1.38 6.38
C TYR A 73 -8.29 0.12 6.57
N SER A 74 -9.08 0.98 5.93
CA SER A 74 -8.92 2.44 5.90
C SER A 74 -7.46 2.88 5.64
N PRO A 75 -6.88 2.52 4.47
CA PRO A 75 -5.47 2.73 4.16
C PRO A 75 -5.17 4.10 3.55
N TRP A 76 -6.18 4.89 3.18
CA TRP A 76 -5.97 6.16 2.48
C TRP A 76 -5.22 7.19 3.37
N PRO A 77 -4.25 7.95 2.84
CA PRO A 77 -3.76 7.92 1.45
C PRO A 77 -2.70 6.84 1.21
N ILE A 78 -2.00 6.41 2.25
CA ILE A 78 -1.07 5.28 2.27
C ILE A 78 -1.02 4.74 3.70
N ARG A 79 -0.95 3.42 3.87
CA ARG A 79 -0.83 2.80 5.18
C ARG A 79 -0.07 1.48 5.12
N PHE A 80 0.69 1.22 6.18
CA PHE A 80 1.44 -0.02 6.36
C PHE A 80 0.83 -0.84 7.48
N TYR A 81 0.82 -2.15 7.28
CA TYR A 81 0.30 -3.13 8.21
C TYR A 81 1.31 -4.27 8.33
N VAL A 82 1.44 -4.85 9.53
CA VAL A 82 2.11 -6.13 9.72
C VAL A 82 1.08 -7.15 10.16
N ILE A 83 1.06 -8.26 9.44
CA ILE A 83 0.27 -9.44 9.79
C ILE A 83 1.28 -10.51 10.21
N ASP A 84 1.16 -11.00 11.43
CA ASP A 84 2.05 -12.04 11.95
C ASP A 84 1.70 -13.44 11.42
N HIS A 85 2.56 -14.42 11.72
CA HIS A 85 2.34 -15.83 11.36
C HIS A 85 1.07 -16.45 12.01
N MET A 86 0.49 -15.86 13.06
CA MET A 86 -0.83 -16.23 13.60
C MET A 86 -1.99 -15.61 12.81
N LYS A 87 -1.70 -14.89 11.72
CA LYS A 87 -2.65 -14.12 10.90
C LYS A 87 -3.32 -12.99 11.68
N LYS A 88 -2.66 -12.45 12.70
CA LYS A 88 -3.14 -11.28 13.45
C LYS A 88 -2.50 -10.02 12.93
N LEU A 89 -3.27 -8.94 12.92
CA LEU A 89 -2.80 -7.60 12.63
C LEU A 89 -1.96 -7.12 13.83
N SER A 90 -0.67 -7.40 13.81
CA SER A 90 0.25 -7.14 14.93
C SER A 90 0.70 -5.68 14.97
N TYR A 91 0.65 -4.99 13.84
CA TYR A 91 1.01 -3.58 13.74
C TYR A 91 0.18 -2.84 12.69
N ILE A 92 -0.21 -1.61 13.02
CA ILE A 92 -0.86 -0.65 12.12
C ILE A 92 -0.08 0.65 12.21
N ALA A 93 0.56 1.05 11.11
CA ALA A 93 1.37 2.26 11.09
C ALA A 93 0.49 3.50 11.34
N GLN A 94 0.99 4.38 12.21
CA GLN A 94 0.39 5.69 12.48
C GLN A 94 1.27 6.78 11.87
N PRO A 95 0.66 7.80 11.23
CA PRO A 95 1.43 8.90 10.68
C PRO A 95 2.01 9.75 11.81
N ILE A 96 3.29 10.10 11.69
CA ILE A 96 3.98 11.06 12.55
C ILE A 96 4.35 12.25 11.67
N GLN A 97 3.73 13.41 11.93
CA GLN A 97 3.92 14.63 11.14
C GLN A 97 3.69 14.43 9.62
N GLY A 98 2.71 13.60 9.25
CA GLY A 98 2.38 13.32 7.85
C GLY A 98 3.31 12.33 7.15
N SER A 99 4.20 11.65 7.88
CA SER A 99 5.08 10.61 7.34
C SER A 99 4.95 9.30 8.11
N PHE A 100 5.47 8.22 7.54
CA PHE A 100 5.59 6.91 8.19
C PHE A 100 7.07 6.56 8.34
N PRO A 101 7.66 6.76 9.54
CA PRO A 101 9.06 6.45 9.75
C PRO A 101 9.35 4.96 9.53
N LEU A 102 10.21 4.65 8.56
CA LEU A 102 10.50 3.27 8.17
C LEU A 102 11.10 2.44 9.31
N GLU A 103 11.81 3.08 10.24
CA GLU A 103 12.34 2.41 11.44
C GLU A 103 11.24 1.78 12.31
N LEU A 104 10.06 2.42 12.42
CA LEU A 104 8.96 1.85 13.20
C LEU A 104 8.37 0.62 12.52
N ILE A 105 8.30 0.62 11.19
CA ILE A 105 7.85 -0.53 10.40
C ILE A 105 8.88 -1.65 10.50
N LYS A 106 10.18 -1.33 10.42
CA LYS A 106 11.27 -2.27 10.58
C LYS A 106 11.22 -2.96 11.94
N ASN A 107 11.07 -2.19 13.03
CA ASN A 107 10.97 -2.75 14.38
C ASN A 107 9.74 -3.68 14.52
N ALA A 108 8.59 -3.28 13.96
CA ALA A 108 7.40 -4.12 13.97
C ALA A 108 7.59 -5.45 13.21
N LEU A 109 8.35 -5.43 12.10
CA LEU A 109 8.74 -6.66 11.39
C LEU A 109 9.68 -7.53 12.22
N ASP A 110 10.71 -6.93 12.81
CA ASP A 110 11.69 -7.64 13.66
C ASP A 110 10.99 -8.32 14.85
N GLU A 111 10.07 -7.62 15.52
CA GLU A 111 9.26 -8.18 16.61
C GLU A 111 8.37 -9.34 16.14
N ALA A 112 7.71 -9.19 14.98
CA ALA A 112 6.85 -10.23 14.42
C ALA A 112 7.61 -11.50 14.04
N ILE A 113 8.89 -11.36 13.62
CA ILE A 113 9.79 -12.47 13.30
C ILE A 113 10.32 -13.12 14.58
N GLN A 114 10.88 -12.34 15.51
CA GLN A 114 11.57 -12.84 16.70
C GLN A 114 10.65 -13.55 17.69
N LYS A 115 9.39 -13.12 17.80
CA LYS A 115 8.44 -13.67 18.79
C LYS A 115 8.16 -15.17 18.60
N TYR A 116 8.64 -15.77 17.51
CA TYR A 116 8.35 -17.16 17.13
C TYR A 116 9.57 -17.92 16.59
N GLN A 117 10.78 -17.41 16.84
CA GLN A 117 12.03 -18.18 16.80
C GLN A 117 12.29 -18.79 18.18
#